data_AF-A0A0B5A3C0-F1
#
_entry.id   AF-A0A0B5A3C0-F1
#
_cell.length_a   1.000
_cell.length_b   1.000
_cell.length_c   1.000
_cell.angle_alpha   90.00
_cell.angle_beta   90.00
_cell.angle_gamma   90.00
#
_symmetry.space_group_name_H-M   'P 1'
#
loop_
_entity.id
_entity.type
_entity.pdbx_description
1 polymer ?
#
loop_
_entity_poly.entity_id
_entity_poly.type
_entity_poly.pdbx_seq_one_letter_code
_entity_poly.pdbx_strand_id
1 'polypeptide(L)'
;MGYQQIDCFNIHLTILRILGVWPHDNPSIYYVYFSRIFVLIFTILYVVIYTMNFYFLPQQLEIFADELIFYFTNVGALSKALAFIFLRDKVKKMLFMLESEIFQSDDPEEIKLIKEGKEKSNFYWKITAGLSVSANTVNVCLPFLVHIIFSVELEFPVCRYSFIPEKYEAMFAYPA
;
A
#
# COMPACT_ATOMS: atom_id res chain seq x y z
N MET A 1 31.07 13.87 -4.29
CA MET A 1 30.09 12.85 -3.89
C MET A 1 29.15 12.66 -5.06
N GLY A 2 29.23 11.51 -5.74
CA GLY A 2 28.49 11.24 -6.97
C GLY A 2 26.98 11.24 -6.74
N TYR A 3 26.24 11.81 -7.68
CA TYR A 3 24.79 12.01 -7.60
C TYR A 3 24.06 10.70 -7.96
N GLN A 4 23.82 9.83 -6.97
CA GLN A 4 23.27 8.49 -7.21
C GLN A 4 21.86 8.53 -7.80
N GLN A 5 21.59 7.72 -8.82
CA GLN A 5 20.28 7.68 -9.49
C GLN A 5 19.18 7.11 -8.62
N ILE A 6 19.51 6.12 -7.80
CA ILE A 6 18.60 5.43 -6.88
C ILE A 6 18.02 6.38 -5.83
N ASP A 7 18.63 7.55 -5.59
CA ASP A 7 18.19 8.48 -4.55
C ASP A 7 16.72 8.94 -4.68
N CYS A 8 16.17 9.00 -5.90
CA CYS A 8 14.75 9.31 -6.10
C CYS A 8 13.81 8.22 -5.55
N PHE A 9 14.28 6.98 -5.42
CA PHE A 9 13.53 5.86 -4.86
C PHE A 9 13.73 5.69 -3.35
N ASN A 10 14.58 6.50 -2.70
CA ASN A 10 14.88 6.34 -1.27
C ASN A 10 13.61 6.38 -0.39
N ILE A 11 12.66 7.25 -0.70
CA ILE A 11 11.40 7.34 0.03
C ILE A 11 10.59 6.04 -0.12
N HIS A 12 10.45 5.54 -1.34
CA HIS A 12 9.76 4.27 -1.62
C HIS A 12 10.41 3.10 -0.88
N LEU A 13 11.74 2.97 -0.98
CA LEU A 13 12.50 1.91 -0.33
C LEU A 13 12.39 2.01 1.20
N THR A 14 12.32 3.23 1.75
CA THR A 14 12.11 3.45 3.19
C THR A 14 10.74 2.98 3.64
N ILE A 15 9.69 3.28 2.88
CA ILE A 15 8.33 2.79 3.18
C ILE A 15 8.28 1.26 3.11
N LEU A 16 8.88 0.65 2.08
CA LEU A 16 8.95 -0.81 1.98
C LEU A 16 9.74 -1.46 3.12
N ARG A 17 10.74 -0.76 3.67
CA ARG A 17 11.45 -1.21 4.90
C ARG A 17 10.55 -1.17 6.11
N ILE A 18 9.77 -0.11 6.29
CA ILE A 18 8.82 0.00 7.42
C ILE A 18 7.78 -1.11 7.35
N LEU A 19 7.28 -1.41 6.14
CA LEU A 19 6.32 -2.50 5.90
C LEU A 19 6.93 -3.90 5.97
N GLY A 20 8.22 -4.04 6.30
CA GLY A 20 8.88 -5.35 6.37
C GLY A 20 9.04 -6.07 5.03
N VAL A 21 8.78 -5.40 3.90
CA VAL A 21 8.87 -5.98 2.55
C VAL A 21 10.31 -5.90 2.02
N TRP A 22 11.06 -4.87 2.44
CA TRP A 22 12.42 -4.61 1.96
C TRP A 22 13.46 -4.58 3.09
N PRO A 23 14.04 -5.72 3.49
CA PRO A 23 15.12 -5.72 4.48
C PRO A 23 16.37 -4.98 3.98
N HIS A 24 17.21 -4.53 4.91
CA HIS A 24 18.56 -4.07 4.59
C HIS A 24 19.43 -5.22 4.03
N ASP A 25 20.64 -4.93 3.55
CA ASP A 25 21.55 -5.97 3.06
C ASP A 25 22.03 -6.88 4.19
N ASN A 26 22.25 -6.30 5.38
CA ASN A 26 22.52 -7.03 6.62
C ASN A 26 21.49 -6.64 7.70
N PRO A 27 20.26 -7.17 7.64
CA PRO A 27 19.24 -6.87 8.63
C PRO A 27 19.57 -7.57 9.95
N SER A 28 19.19 -6.96 11.08
CA SER A 28 19.25 -7.65 12.37
C SER A 28 18.35 -8.89 12.37
N ILE A 29 18.73 -9.92 13.12
CA ILE A 29 17.95 -11.16 13.23
C ILE A 29 16.50 -10.86 13.65
N TYR A 30 16.32 -9.93 14.60
CA TYR A 30 15.00 -9.46 15.05
C TYR A 30 14.17 -8.86 13.91
N TYR A 31 14.77 -8.05 13.04
CA TYR A 31 14.07 -7.46 11.90
C TYR A 31 13.63 -8.54 10.90
N VAL A 32 14.44 -9.58 10.68
CA VAL A 32 14.08 -10.69 9.78
C VAL A 32 12.86 -11.44 10.30
N TYR A 33 12.81 -11.76 11.60
CA TYR A 33 11.63 -12.39 12.20
C TYR A 33 10.41 -11.48 12.15
N PHE A 34 10.56 -10.20 12.51
CA PHE A 34 9.48 -9.21 12.42
C PHE A 34 8.92 -9.11 11.01
N SER A 35 9.77 -8.94 10.00
CA SER A 35 9.39 -8.84 8.58
C SER A 35 8.63 -10.08 8.12
N ARG A 36 9.14 -11.28 8.40
CA ARG A 36 8.49 -12.53 8.02
C ARG A 36 7.13 -12.71 8.70
N ILE A 37 7.07 -12.46 10.01
CA ILE A 37 5.83 -12.59 10.78
C ILE A 37 4.82 -11.55 10.32
N PHE A 38 5.23 -10.29 10.14
CA PHE A 38 4.37 -9.21 9.68
C PHE A 38 3.77 -9.52 8.31
N VAL A 39 4.59 -9.90 7.33
CA VAL A 39 4.12 -10.23 5.98
C VAL A 39 3.21 -11.46 6.00
N LEU A 40 3.56 -12.49 6.77
CA LEU A 40 2.76 -13.71 6.89
C LEU A 40 1.41 -13.45 7.53
N ILE A 41 1.39 -12.74 8.66
CA ILE A 41 0.15 -12.34 9.35
C ILE A 41 -0.68 -11.47 8.41
N PHE A 42 -0.09 -10.43 7.81
CA PHE A 42 -0.81 -9.53 6.92
C PHE A 42 -1.42 -10.30 5.74
N THR A 43 -0.66 -11.19 5.10
CA THR A 43 -1.14 -11.98 3.96
C THR A 43 -2.24 -12.97 4.36
N ILE A 44 -2.06 -13.71 5.45
CA ILE A 44 -3.06 -14.70 5.92
C ILE A 44 -4.32 -13.98 6.37
N LEU A 45 -4.19 -12.97 7.23
CA LEU A 45 -5.32 -12.19 7.75
C LEU A 45 -6.09 -11.56 6.60
N TYR A 46 -5.38 -11.02 5.61
CA TYR A 46 -5.98 -10.50 4.39
C TYR A 46 -6.77 -11.58 3.65
N VAL A 47 -6.14 -12.68 3.23
CA VAL A 47 -6.83 -13.75 2.47
C VAL A 47 -8.04 -14.30 3.23
N VAL A 48 -7.91 -14.53 4.54
CA VAL A 48 -9.00 -15.06 5.38
C VAL A 48 -10.15 -14.07 5.47
N ILE A 49 -9.90 -12.80 5.81
CA ILE A 49 -10.96 -11.79 5.97
C ILE A 49 -11.72 -11.60 4.66
N TYR A 50 -11.02 -11.48 3.53
CA TYR A 50 -11.69 -11.27 2.24
C TYR A 50 -12.43 -12.51 1.75
N THR A 51 -11.88 -13.71 1.95
CA THR A 51 -12.58 -14.95 1.60
C THR A 51 -13.85 -15.12 2.43
N MET A 52 -13.77 -14.82 3.73
CA MET A 52 -14.95 -14.83 4.61
C MET A 52 -15.97 -13.78 4.16
N ASN A 53 -15.56 -12.53 3.94
CA ASN A 53 -16.46 -11.48 3.46
C ASN A 53 -17.17 -11.89 2.16
N PHE A 54 -16.45 -12.44 1.20
CA PHE A 54 -17.01 -12.87 -0.08
C PHE A 54 -17.99 -14.04 0.04
N TYR A 55 -17.76 -14.97 0.98
CA TYR A 55 -18.68 -16.08 1.23
C TYR A 55 -20.03 -15.61 1.79
N PHE A 56 -20.02 -14.57 2.63
CA PHE A 56 -21.21 -14.01 3.28
C PHE A 56 -21.81 -12.81 2.54
N LEU A 57 -21.31 -12.49 1.34
CA LEU A 57 -21.74 -11.32 0.60
C LEU A 57 -23.21 -11.47 0.13
N PRO A 58 -24.06 -10.44 0.27
CA PRO A 58 -25.43 -10.49 -0.24
C PRO A 58 -25.45 -10.58 -1.78
N GLN A 59 -26.43 -11.30 -2.33
CA GLN A 59 -26.58 -11.53 -3.79
C GLN A 59 -27.02 -10.28 -4.58
N GLN A 60 -27.06 -9.11 -3.95
CA GLN A 60 -27.39 -7.87 -4.64
C GLN A 60 -26.20 -7.46 -5.52
N LEU A 61 -26.45 -7.30 -6.81
CA LEU A 61 -25.39 -7.12 -7.81
C LEU A 61 -24.54 -5.86 -7.54
N GLU A 62 -25.15 -4.79 -7.05
CA GLU A 62 -24.46 -3.53 -6.73
C GLU A 62 -23.44 -3.73 -5.60
N ILE A 63 -23.88 -4.31 -4.47
CA ILE A 63 -23.01 -4.62 -3.33
C ILE A 63 -21.89 -5.57 -3.75
N PHE A 64 -22.23 -6.56 -4.57
CA PHE A 64 -21.26 -7.52 -5.08
C PHE A 64 -20.19 -6.87 -5.96
N ALA A 65 -20.58 -5.96 -6.86
CA ALA A 65 -19.64 -5.27 -7.73
C ALA A 65 -18.65 -4.40 -6.94
N ASP A 66 -19.14 -3.63 -5.97
CA ASP A 66 -18.30 -2.74 -5.15
C ASP A 66 -17.25 -3.54 -4.35
N GLU A 67 -17.68 -4.61 -3.70
CA GLU A 67 -16.82 -5.49 -2.90
C GLU A 67 -15.80 -6.24 -3.78
N LEU A 68 -16.19 -6.58 -5.01
CA LEU A 68 -15.30 -7.22 -5.99
C LEU A 68 -14.23 -6.25 -6.51
N ILE A 69 -14.56 -4.98 -6.77
CA ILE A 69 -13.57 -3.94 -7.11
C ILE A 69 -12.57 -3.78 -5.96
N PHE A 70 -13.08 -3.71 -4.74
CA PHE A 70 -12.25 -3.58 -3.56
C PHE A 70 -11.36 -4.81 -3.33
N TYR A 71 -11.87 -6.02 -3.57
CA TYR A 71 -11.08 -7.26 -3.54
C TYR A 71 -9.95 -7.24 -4.57
N PHE A 72 -10.24 -6.95 -5.84
CA PHE A 72 -9.24 -6.99 -6.92
C PHE A 72 -8.15 -5.92 -6.77
N THR A 73 -8.50 -4.72 -6.31
CA THR A 73 -7.53 -3.64 -6.03
C THR A 73 -6.40 -4.10 -5.10
N ASN A 74 -6.73 -5.05 -4.26
CA ASN A 74 -6.14 -5.23 -2.97
C ASN A 74 -5.41 -6.61 -2.97
N VAL A 75 -5.94 -7.57 -3.74
CA VAL A 75 -5.15 -8.62 -4.43
C VAL A 75 -4.06 -8.00 -5.32
N GLY A 76 -4.37 -6.94 -6.06
CA GLY A 76 -3.39 -6.20 -6.84
C GLY A 76 -2.26 -5.62 -5.98
N ALA A 77 -2.58 -5.01 -4.85
CA ALA A 77 -1.58 -4.54 -3.88
C ALA A 77 -0.74 -5.69 -3.30
N LEU A 78 -1.40 -6.80 -2.91
CA LEU A 78 -0.71 -7.99 -2.39
C LEU A 78 0.25 -8.59 -3.42
N SER A 79 -0.17 -8.73 -4.68
CA SER A 79 0.69 -9.25 -5.75
C SER A 79 1.95 -8.42 -5.95
N LYS A 80 1.85 -7.09 -5.85
CA LYS A 80 3.02 -6.19 -5.89
C LYS A 80 3.93 -6.40 -4.68
N ALA A 81 3.37 -6.49 -3.47
CA ALA A 81 4.14 -6.77 -2.26
C ALA A 81 4.90 -8.11 -2.37
N LEU A 82 4.22 -9.16 -2.81
CA LEU A 82 4.83 -10.48 -3.06
C LEU A 82 5.90 -10.41 -4.15
N ALA A 83 5.70 -9.64 -5.22
CA ALA A 83 6.72 -9.43 -6.24
C ALA A 83 7.99 -8.78 -5.67
N PHE A 84 7.87 -7.78 -4.79
CA PHE A 84 9.02 -7.18 -4.11
C PHE A 84 9.74 -8.16 -3.18
N ILE A 85 9.03 -9.14 -2.60
CA ILE A 85 9.62 -10.17 -1.75
C ILE A 85 10.32 -11.24 -2.58
N PHE A 86 9.63 -11.86 -3.53
CA PHE A 86 10.13 -12.98 -4.30
C PHE A 86 11.11 -12.58 -5.41
N LEU A 87 10.93 -11.41 -6.01
CA LEU A 87 11.79 -10.90 -7.08
C LEU A 87 12.78 -9.85 -6.57
N ARG A 88 13.00 -9.78 -5.26
CA ARG A 88 13.88 -8.80 -4.60
C ARG A 88 15.24 -8.68 -5.28
N ASP A 89 15.90 -9.80 -5.56
CA ASP A 89 17.23 -9.81 -6.14
C ASP A 89 17.24 -9.22 -7.56
N LYS A 90 16.18 -9.47 -8.34
CA LYS A 90 16.00 -8.86 -9.67
C LYS A 90 15.77 -7.36 -9.57
N VAL A 91 14.94 -6.92 -8.62
CA VAL A 91 14.69 -5.49 -8.36
C VAL A 91 15.98 -4.80 -7.91
N LYS A 92 16.74 -5.40 -6.98
CA LYS A 92 18.05 -4.88 -6.57
C LYS A 92 19.01 -4.75 -7.74
N LYS A 93 19.08 -5.77 -8.59
CA LYS A 93 19.93 -5.75 -9.80
C LYS A 93 19.52 -4.63 -10.76
N MET A 94 18.22 -4.40 -10.93
CA MET A 94 17.70 -3.30 -11.75
C MET A 94 18.06 -1.94 -11.16
N LEU A 95 17.90 -1.76 -9.83
CA LEU A 95 18.31 -0.53 -9.15
C LEU A 95 19.81 -0.29 -9.29
N PHE A 96 20.64 -1.32 -9.08
CA PHE A 96 22.09 -1.23 -9.24
C PHE A 96 22.51 -0.92 -10.69
N MET A 97 21.77 -1.43 -11.68
CA MET A 97 22.02 -1.12 -13.10
C MET A 97 21.85 0.36 -13.40
N LEU A 98 20.94 1.07 -12.72
CA LEU A 98 20.79 2.53 -12.86
C LEU A 98 22.01 3.31 -12.34
N GLU A 99 22.86 2.69 -11.52
CA GLU A 99 24.13 3.28 -11.08
C GLU A 99 25.31 2.93 -12.00
N SER A 100 25.09 2.14 -13.05
CA SER A 100 26.16 1.81 -14.00
C SER A 100 26.56 3.02 -14.84
N GLU A 101 27.79 3.00 -15.34
CA GLU A 101 28.36 4.05 -16.21
C GLU A 101 27.49 4.33 -17.44
N ILE A 102 26.69 3.35 -17.91
CA ILE A 102 25.78 3.51 -19.05
C ILE A 102 24.68 4.55 -18.78
N PHE A 103 24.27 4.68 -17.51
CA PHE A 103 23.23 5.63 -17.11
C PHE A 103 23.83 6.92 -16.54
N GLN A 104 25.12 6.95 -16.24
CA GLN A 104 25.81 8.16 -15.82
C GLN A 104 26.32 8.91 -17.05
N SER A 105 26.25 10.24 -17.02
CA SER A 105 26.79 11.07 -18.08
C SER A 105 27.60 12.20 -17.50
N ASP A 106 28.70 12.54 -18.18
CA ASP A 106 29.50 13.73 -17.93
C ASP A 106 29.07 14.91 -18.82
N ASP A 107 28.14 14.69 -19.76
CA ASP A 107 27.61 15.75 -20.60
C ASP A 107 26.64 16.66 -19.82
N PRO A 108 26.85 17.99 -19.82
CA PRO A 108 26.02 18.91 -19.06
C PRO A 108 24.52 18.91 -19.43
N GLU A 109 24.17 18.65 -20.70
CA GLU A 109 22.77 18.59 -21.12
C GLU A 109 22.12 17.27 -20.64
N GLU A 110 22.81 16.15 -20.76
CA GLU A 110 22.34 14.85 -20.26
C GLU A 110 22.18 14.85 -18.74
N ILE A 111 23.12 15.44 -17.99
CA ILE A 111 23.01 15.62 -16.53
C ILE A 111 21.74 16.41 -16.18
N LYS A 112 21.43 17.46 -16.95
CA LYS A 112 20.22 18.26 -16.76
C LYS A 112 18.97 17.42 -16.98
N LEU A 113 18.92 16.62 -18.04
CA LEU A 113 17.80 15.71 -18.32
C LEU A 113 17.61 14.67 -17.21
N ILE A 114 18.68 14.06 -16.71
CA ILE A 114 18.64 13.11 -15.59
C ILE A 114 18.06 13.79 -14.34
N LYS A 115 18.49 15.02 -14.04
CA LYS A 115 17.99 15.77 -12.89
C LYS A 115 16.50 16.10 -13.03
N GLU A 116 16.06 16.55 -14.21
CA GLU A 116 14.64 16.82 -14.49
C GLU A 116 13.80 15.53 -14.34
N GLY A 117 14.30 14.39 -14.82
CA GLY A 117 13.66 13.08 -14.65
C GLY A 117 13.47 12.70 -13.18
N LYS A 118 14.50 12.92 -12.34
CA LYS A 118 14.44 12.69 -10.89
C LYS A 118 13.43 13.61 -10.20
N GLU A 119 13.46 14.90 -10.53
CA GLU A 119 12.52 15.88 -9.97
C GLU A 119 11.07 15.54 -10.34
N LYS A 120 10.85 15.13 -11.59
CA LYS A 120 9.55 14.68 -12.07
C LYS A 120 9.07 13.40 -11.39
N SER A 121 9.96 12.43 -11.17
CA SER A 121 9.66 11.20 -10.41
C SER A 121 9.23 11.53 -8.98
N ASN A 122 9.98 12.37 -8.28
CA ASN A 122 9.66 12.83 -6.92
C ASN A 122 8.34 13.62 -6.88
N PHE A 123 8.08 14.44 -7.89
CA PHE A 123 6.84 15.19 -8.00
C PHE A 123 5.63 14.27 -8.17
N TYR A 124 5.71 13.28 -9.06
CA TYR A 124 4.65 12.28 -9.22
C TYR A 124 4.41 11.50 -7.93
N TRP A 125 5.48 11.10 -7.24
CA TRP A 125 5.33 10.44 -5.95
C TRP A 125 4.54 11.30 -4.95
N LYS A 126 4.87 12.60 -4.83
CA LYS A 126 4.16 13.52 -3.92
C LYS A 126 2.68 13.65 -4.27
N ILE A 127 2.35 13.75 -5.57
CA ILE A 127 0.95 13.79 -6.02
C ILE A 127 0.23 12.51 -5.63
N THR A 128 0.78 11.35 -5.99
CA THR A 128 0.15 10.06 -5.69
C THR A 128 -0.02 9.83 -4.19
N ALA A 129 0.99 10.17 -3.39
CA ALA A 129 0.93 10.10 -1.94
C ALA A 129 -0.13 11.05 -1.38
N GLY A 130 -0.17 12.30 -1.83
CA GLY A 130 -1.17 13.28 -1.41
C GLY A 130 -2.60 12.83 -1.70
N LEU A 131 -2.86 12.35 -2.92
CA LEU A 131 -4.17 11.81 -3.33
C LEU A 131 -4.55 10.57 -2.53
N SER A 132 -3.58 9.68 -2.28
CA SER A 132 -3.83 8.44 -1.55
C SER A 132 -4.14 8.71 -0.08
N VAL A 133 -3.38 9.60 0.57
CA VAL A 133 -3.62 9.99 1.97
C VAL A 133 -4.95 10.73 2.09
N SER A 134 -5.25 11.68 1.18
CA SER A 134 -6.52 12.40 1.24
C SER A 134 -7.71 11.49 1.00
N ALA A 135 -7.68 10.62 -0.01
CA ALA A 135 -8.76 9.69 -0.30
C ALA A 135 -9.01 8.72 0.88
N ASN A 136 -7.96 8.13 1.45
CA ASN A 136 -8.12 7.25 2.61
C ASN A 136 -8.61 8.01 3.85
N THR A 137 -8.13 9.23 4.08
CA THR A 137 -8.59 10.07 5.21
C THR A 137 -10.06 10.43 5.05
N VAL A 138 -10.49 10.81 3.85
CA VAL A 138 -11.89 11.12 3.57
C VAL A 138 -12.76 9.88 3.77
N ASN A 139 -12.35 8.72 3.24
CA ASN A 139 -13.09 7.48 3.44
C ASN A 139 -13.24 7.12 4.93
N VAL A 140 -12.22 7.31 5.76
CA VAL A 140 -12.33 6.97 7.19
C VAL A 140 -13.07 8.05 7.98
N CYS A 141 -12.77 9.34 7.75
CA CYS A 141 -13.25 10.43 8.59
C CYS A 141 -14.65 10.91 8.20
N LEU A 142 -15.04 10.87 6.92
CA LEU A 142 -16.31 11.43 6.47
C LEU A 142 -17.53 10.70 7.07
N PRO A 143 -17.62 9.35 7.06
CA PRO A 143 -18.73 8.65 7.69
C PRO A 143 -18.86 8.99 9.18
N PHE A 144 -17.72 9.11 9.87
CA PHE A 144 -17.67 9.48 11.29
C PHE A 144 -18.19 10.90 11.55
N LEU A 145 -17.77 11.88 10.73
CA LEU A 145 -18.25 13.25 10.84
C LEU A 145 -19.74 13.37 10.54
N VAL A 146 -20.22 12.68 9.50
CA VAL A 146 -21.64 12.66 9.13
C VAL A 146 -22.48 12.03 10.25
N HIS A 147 -21.99 10.93 10.82
CA HIS A 147 -22.61 10.29 11.98
C HIS A 147 -22.76 11.26 13.16
N ILE A 148 -21.70 11.98 13.53
CA ILE A 148 -21.73 12.92 14.67
C ILE A 148 -22.66 14.11 14.42
N ILE A 149 -22.63 14.69 13.22
CA ILE A 149 -23.36 15.94 12.94
C ILE A 149 -24.83 15.68 12.66
N PHE A 150 -25.14 14.63 11.90
CA PHE A 150 -26.49 14.37 11.38
C PHE A 150 -27.17 13.17 12.04
N SER A 151 -26.49 12.45 12.95
CA SER A 151 -27.00 11.22 13.59
C SER A 151 -27.42 10.14 12.57
N VAL A 152 -26.79 10.13 11.39
CA VAL A 152 -26.96 9.09 10.37
C VAL A 152 -26.21 7.84 10.80
N GLU A 153 -26.72 6.65 10.52
CA GLU A 153 -26.06 5.40 10.87
C GLU A 153 -24.62 5.32 10.32
N LEU A 154 -23.68 4.88 11.17
CA LEU A 154 -22.27 4.82 10.82
C LEU A 154 -21.99 3.58 9.95
N GLU A 155 -21.85 3.79 8.64
CA GLU A 155 -21.38 2.76 7.72
C GLU A 155 -19.87 2.89 7.48
N PHE A 156 -19.09 1.86 7.83
CA PHE A 156 -17.65 1.84 7.59
C PHE A 156 -17.33 1.48 6.13
N PRO A 157 -16.62 2.34 5.37
CA PRO A 157 -16.57 2.22 3.91
C PRO A 157 -15.40 1.38 3.37
N VAL A 158 -14.66 0.69 4.24
CA VAL A 158 -13.47 -0.04 3.79
C VAL A 158 -13.85 -1.46 3.37
N CYS A 159 -14.70 -2.15 4.11
CA CYS A 159 -15.16 -3.50 3.80
C CYS A 159 -16.43 -3.71 4.62
N ARG A 160 -17.50 -4.28 4.06
CA ARG A 160 -18.73 -4.48 4.83
C ARG A 160 -18.61 -5.55 5.91
N TYR A 161 -17.58 -6.39 5.87
CA TYR A 161 -17.38 -7.52 6.80
C TYR A 161 -18.67 -8.34 6.98
N SER A 162 -19.33 -8.68 5.87
CA SER A 162 -20.67 -9.30 5.81
C SER A 162 -20.81 -10.61 6.61
N PHE A 163 -19.70 -11.18 7.07
CA PHE A 163 -19.65 -12.32 7.99
C PHE A 163 -19.95 -11.97 9.45
N ILE A 164 -19.97 -10.69 9.82
CA ILE A 164 -20.36 -10.20 11.14
C ILE A 164 -21.89 -10.07 11.16
N PRO A 165 -22.61 -10.79 12.03
CA PRO A 165 -24.06 -10.62 12.15
C PRO A 165 -24.43 -9.21 12.62
N GLU A 166 -25.47 -8.61 12.04
CA GLU A 166 -25.99 -7.25 12.35
C GLU A 166 -26.12 -6.99 13.87
N LYS A 167 -26.52 -8.00 14.65
CA LYS A 167 -26.64 -7.90 16.12
C LYS A 167 -25.34 -7.49 16.84
N TYR A 168 -24.19 -7.81 16.26
CA TYR A 168 -22.88 -7.44 16.81
C TYR A 168 -22.37 -6.13 16.22
N GLU A 169 -22.76 -5.78 14.99
CA GLU A 169 -22.38 -4.52 14.35
C GLU A 169 -22.86 -3.32 15.17
N ALA A 170 -24.14 -3.33 15.59
CA ALA A 170 -24.71 -2.27 16.42
C ALA A 170 -23.99 -2.12 17.79
N MET A 171 -23.53 -3.23 18.36
CA MET A 171 -22.81 -3.24 19.65
C MET A 171 -21.42 -2.59 19.55
N PHE A 172 -20.74 -2.75 18.41
CA PHE A 172 -19.42 -2.14 18.17
C PHE A 172 -19.52 -0.69 17.67
N ALA A 173 -20.57 -0.35 16.92
CA ALA A 173 -20.82 1.01 16.46
C ALA A 173 -21.32 1.93 17.59
N TYR A 174 -22.11 1.40 18.52
CA TYR A 174 -22.71 2.12 19.64
C TYR A 174 -22.46 1.37 20.96
N PRO A 175 -21.24 1.45 21.53
CA PRO A 175 -21.03 0.92 22.87
C PRO A 175 -21.94 1.68 23.86
N ALA A 176 -22.74 0.91 24.61
CA ALA A 176 -23.68 1.43 25.61
C ALA A 176 -22.99 2.27 26.70
#